data_AF-A0A212KWH5-F1
#
_entry.id   AF-A0A212KWH5-F1
#
_cell.length_a   1.000
_cell.length_b   1.000
_cell.length_c   1.000
_cell.angle_alpha   90.00
_cell.angle_beta   90.00
_cell.angle_gamma   90.00
#
_symmetry.space_group_name_H-M   'P 1'
#
loop_
_entity.id
_entity.type
_entity.pdbx_description
1 polymer ?
#
loop_
_entity_poly.entity_id
_entity_poly.type
_entity_poly.pdbx_seq_one_letter_code
_entity_poly.pdbx_strand_id
1 'polypeptide(L)'
;MSSNALKRFNELSKELENNLGKPYFSWFKADKVWMTLQDRFFNKSGKRFLNLYEVMLDNKLSQMDKEWVLLELAKEIATLHSNQREEFQLHGFIHPCNIYISFDEKERPSDVILADAGVYTSIGPQNFLRHFHDIIQGTLTLDESLKNYANAIYLSPEQQDPSSFSLVNYRSDIYLFALIAYYVFIKDNYSPSADVDWEKLPLSWRGFIKRALEKDPLKRPEDFEELLVLLKQPELELVFSNKSLKSKGMTDAIDQLVNLKDVFSKVNIEKEGAEVKGEIKQTFDYAKKLFNMSKWDLAKREYEALNEKFPKNALVLTNLAIASFELKEYDLARDYYTQSKEISPQEARRYREHILS
;
A
#
# COMPACT_ATOMS: atom_id res chain seq x y z
N MET A 1 -19.78 24.18 0.19
CA MET A 1 -19.22 23.53 -1.02
C MET A 1 -19.69 24.30 -2.25
N SER A 2 -18.81 24.54 -3.23
CA SER A 2 -19.20 25.10 -4.53
C SER A 2 -20.02 24.07 -5.33
N SER A 3 -20.81 24.52 -6.31
CA SER A 3 -21.54 23.61 -7.23
C SER A 3 -20.60 22.61 -7.93
N ASN A 4 -19.32 22.98 -8.08
CA ASN A 4 -18.27 22.15 -8.67
C ASN A 4 -17.85 20.98 -7.77
N ALA A 5 -17.79 21.15 -6.45
CA ALA A 5 -17.43 20.07 -5.53
C ALA A 5 -18.47 18.94 -5.52
N LEU A 6 -19.75 19.31 -5.54
CA LEU A 6 -20.85 18.34 -5.59
C LEU A 6 -20.87 17.55 -6.91
N LYS A 7 -20.61 18.24 -8.03
CA LYS A 7 -20.51 17.60 -9.34
C LYS A 7 -19.39 16.55 -9.35
N ARG A 8 -18.19 16.91 -8.87
CA ARG A 8 -17.03 16.01 -8.76
C ARG A 8 -17.32 14.79 -7.87
N PHE A 9 -17.92 15.00 -6.70
CA PHE A 9 -18.29 13.90 -5.80
C PHE A 9 -19.24 12.90 -6.47
N ASN A 10 -20.26 13.39 -7.19
CA ASN A 10 -21.21 12.55 -7.90
C ASN A 10 -20.58 11.77 -9.06
N GLU A 11 -19.65 12.40 -9.78
CA GLU A 11 -18.91 11.76 -10.88
C GLU A 11 -17.99 10.65 -10.33
N LEU A 12 -17.22 10.96 -9.28
CA LEU A 12 -16.33 10.00 -8.62
C LEU A 12 -17.10 8.83 -7.98
N SER A 13 -18.21 9.09 -7.30
CA SER A 13 -19.01 8.05 -6.65
C SER A 13 -19.57 7.05 -7.66
N LYS A 14 -20.10 7.53 -8.79
CA LYS A 14 -20.57 6.66 -9.88
C LYS A 14 -19.44 5.84 -10.51
N GLU A 15 -18.25 6.42 -10.62
CA GLU A 15 -17.09 5.71 -11.14
C GLU A 15 -16.63 4.60 -10.19
N LEU A 16 -16.52 4.89 -8.89
CA LEU A 16 -16.17 3.90 -7.88
C LEU A 16 -17.20 2.76 -7.81
N GLU A 17 -18.49 3.07 -7.91
CA GLU A 17 -19.56 2.06 -7.99
C GLU A 17 -19.38 1.14 -9.21
N ASN A 18 -19.02 1.70 -10.38
CA ASN A 18 -18.80 0.94 -11.60
C ASN A 18 -17.51 0.08 -11.55
N ASN A 19 -16.44 0.59 -10.95
CA ASN A 19 -15.13 -0.09 -10.92
C ASN A 19 -15.03 -1.14 -9.79
N LEU A 20 -15.67 -0.89 -8.65
CA LEU A 20 -15.57 -1.75 -7.45
C LEU A 20 -16.80 -2.66 -7.26
N GLY A 21 -17.87 -2.46 -8.04
CA GLY A 21 -19.08 -3.31 -8.02
C GLY A 21 -19.87 -3.28 -6.70
N LYS A 22 -19.49 -2.39 -5.77
CA LYS A 22 -20.13 -2.20 -4.47
C LYS A 22 -20.78 -0.81 -4.44
N PRO A 23 -22.05 -0.68 -4.01
CA PRO A 23 -22.71 0.61 -3.93
C PRO A 23 -22.11 1.47 -2.82
N TYR A 24 -21.43 2.55 -3.20
CA TYR A 24 -21.04 3.64 -2.31
C TYR A 24 -22.13 4.72 -2.36
N PHE A 25 -23.16 4.67 -1.51
CA PHE A 25 -24.20 5.71 -1.51
C PHE A 25 -24.06 6.72 -0.37
N SER A 26 -24.09 8.00 -0.71
CA SER A 26 -25.16 8.90 -0.23
C SER A 26 -25.39 10.09 -1.18
N TRP A 27 -26.64 10.54 -1.30
CA TRP A 27 -27.12 11.60 -2.20
C TRP A 27 -27.62 12.82 -1.40
N PHE A 28 -27.57 14.02 -2.00
CA PHE A 28 -28.20 15.24 -1.45
C PHE A 28 -28.91 16.08 -2.53
N LYS A 29 -30.00 16.79 -2.13
CA LYS A 29 -30.65 17.86 -2.90
C LYS A 29 -30.79 19.14 -2.06
N ALA A 30 -30.18 20.21 -2.58
CA ALA A 30 -30.47 21.64 -2.43
C ALA A 30 -30.49 22.27 -1.01
N ASP A 31 -29.58 23.25 -0.84
CA ASP A 31 -29.67 24.46 0.00
C ASP A 31 -29.06 24.43 1.41
N LYS A 32 -28.85 23.27 2.03
CA LYS A 32 -28.06 23.15 3.28
C LYS A 32 -27.30 21.84 3.28
N VAL A 33 -25.97 21.86 3.28
CA VAL A 33 -25.16 20.63 3.20
C VAL A 33 -25.31 19.82 4.49
N TRP A 34 -25.90 18.63 4.39
CA TRP A 34 -25.88 17.60 5.42
C TRP A 34 -25.28 16.33 4.81
N MET A 35 -24.21 15.82 5.43
CA MET A 35 -23.58 14.54 5.08
C MET A 35 -24.25 13.46 5.93
N THR A 36 -24.92 12.49 5.32
CA THR A 36 -25.38 11.31 6.06
C THR A 36 -24.31 10.24 5.96
N LEU A 37 -23.54 10.06 7.02
CA LEU A 37 -22.82 8.83 7.25
C LEU A 37 -23.89 7.74 7.42
N GLN A 38 -24.05 6.85 6.43
CA GLN A 38 -24.82 5.64 6.69
C GLN A 38 -23.98 4.81 7.66
N ASP A 39 -24.25 4.93 8.97
CA ASP A 39 -23.54 4.23 10.05
C ASP A 39 -23.59 2.69 9.94
N ARG A 40 -24.24 2.14 8.91
CA ARG A 40 -24.56 0.72 8.80
C ARG A 40 -24.62 0.28 7.34
N PHE A 41 -23.66 -0.55 6.94
CA PHE A 41 -23.76 -1.38 5.73
C PHE A 41 -24.43 -2.72 6.08
N PHE A 42 -25.12 -3.32 5.13
CA PHE A 42 -25.70 -4.65 5.25
C PHE A 42 -25.27 -5.50 4.06
N ASN A 43 -24.91 -6.77 4.30
CA ASN A 43 -24.59 -7.69 3.22
C ASN A 43 -25.87 -8.25 2.58
N LYS A 44 -25.72 -9.09 1.55
CA LYS A 44 -26.85 -9.71 0.83
C LYS A 44 -27.76 -10.57 1.71
N SER A 45 -27.27 -11.06 2.86
CA SER A 45 -28.08 -11.81 3.83
C SER A 45 -28.74 -10.92 4.90
N GLY A 46 -28.61 -9.59 4.79
CA GLY A 46 -29.16 -8.63 5.76
C GLY A 46 -28.36 -8.50 7.05
N LYS A 47 -27.15 -9.09 7.12
CA LYS A 47 -26.26 -8.95 8.28
C LYS A 47 -25.51 -7.62 8.20
N ARG A 48 -25.49 -6.90 9.32
CA ARG A 48 -24.79 -5.61 9.46
C ARG A 48 -23.27 -5.81 9.35
N PHE A 49 -22.61 -4.93 8.62
CA PHE A 49 -21.15 -4.77 8.71
C PHE A 49 -20.82 -4.07 10.03
N LEU A 50 -19.69 -4.42 10.62
CA LEU A 50 -19.14 -3.74 11.78
C LEU A 50 -17.99 -2.87 11.31
N ASN A 51 -17.86 -1.66 11.84
CA ASN A 51 -16.64 -0.90 11.56
C ASN A 51 -15.44 -1.51 12.33
N LEU A 52 -14.22 -1.23 11.88
CA LEU A 52 -13.02 -1.83 12.43
C LEU A 52 -12.87 -1.50 13.92
N TYR A 53 -13.29 -0.32 14.36
CA TYR A 53 -13.28 0.04 15.77
C TYR A 53 -14.16 -0.92 16.60
N GLU A 54 -15.41 -1.15 16.19
CA GLU A 54 -16.33 -2.11 16.82
C GLU A 54 -15.75 -3.54 16.82
N VAL A 55 -15.17 -3.97 15.69
CA VAL A 55 -14.57 -5.31 15.56
C VAL A 55 -13.40 -5.50 16.53
N MET A 56 -12.57 -4.46 16.69
CA MET A 56 -11.40 -4.52 17.56
C MET A 56 -11.74 -4.48 19.05
N LEU A 57 -12.85 -3.86 19.45
CA LEU A 57 -13.35 -3.91 20.83
C LEU A 57 -13.73 -5.33 21.26
N ASP A 58 -14.36 -6.10 20.36
CA ASP A 58 -14.85 -7.44 20.66
C ASP A 58 -13.75 -8.52 20.57
N ASN A 59 -12.52 -8.17 20.18
CA ASN A 59 -11.39 -9.11 20.02
C ASN A 59 -11.68 -10.32 19.10
N LYS A 60 -12.60 -10.18 18.15
CA LYS A 60 -13.09 -11.30 17.32
C LYS A 60 -12.08 -11.81 16.29
N LEU A 61 -11.06 -11.02 15.96
CA LEU A 61 -10.11 -11.37 14.90
C LEU A 61 -8.93 -12.20 15.44
N SER A 62 -8.78 -13.42 14.89
CA SER A 62 -7.52 -14.15 15.00
C SER A 62 -6.39 -13.40 14.28
N GLN A 63 -5.13 -13.78 14.51
CA GLN A 63 -4.01 -13.18 13.75
C GLN A 63 -4.20 -13.35 12.23
N MET A 64 -4.72 -14.51 11.83
CA MET A 64 -5.03 -14.85 10.45
C MET A 64 -6.05 -13.87 9.84
N ASP A 65 -7.12 -13.59 10.58
CA ASP A 65 -8.19 -12.67 10.18
C ASP A 65 -7.68 -11.23 10.07
N LYS A 66 -6.82 -10.81 11.01
CA LYS A 66 -6.19 -9.48 10.99
C LYS A 66 -5.37 -9.27 9.73
N GLU A 67 -4.50 -10.22 9.40
CA GLU A 67 -3.65 -10.16 8.22
C GLU A 67 -4.50 -10.14 6.93
N TRP A 68 -5.57 -10.92 6.87
CA TRP A 68 -6.51 -10.89 5.73
C TRP A 68 -7.21 -9.53 5.58
N VAL A 69 -7.75 -8.98 6.68
CA VAL A 69 -8.41 -7.66 6.66
C VAL A 69 -7.47 -6.57 6.16
N LEU A 70 -6.21 -6.58 6.61
CA LEU A 70 -5.22 -5.60 6.18
C LEU A 70 -4.82 -5.78 4.71
N LEU A 71 -4.79 -7.01 4.21
CA LEU A 71 -4.53 -7.28 2.79
C LEU A 71 -5.66 -6.78 1.89
N GLU A 72 -6.92 -7.04 2.25
CA GLU A 72 -8.06 -6.51 1.51
C GLU A 72 -8.12 -4.98 1.59
N LEU A 73 -7.80 -4.39 2.74
CA LEU A 73 -7.71 -2.93 2.86
C LEU A 73 -6.62 -2.34 1.94
N ALA A 74 -5.42 -2.95 1.92
CA ALA A 74 -4.34 -2.51 1.03
C ALA A 74 -4.77 -2.56 -0.45
N LYS A 75 -5.52 -3.58 -0.84
CA LYS A 75 -6.09 -3.73 -2.19
C LYS A 75 -7.07 -2.63 -2.55
N GLU A 76 -8.00 -2.29 -1.64
CA GLU A 76 -8.98 -1.21 -1.85
C GLU A 76 -8.25 0.14 -2.03
N ILE A 77 -7.23 0.42 -1.21
CA ILE A 77 -6.43 1.66 -1.34
C ILE A 77 -5.62 1.67 -2.64
N ALA A 78 -4.95 0.57 -2.97
CA ALA A 78 -4.18 0.46 -4.22
C ALA A 78 -5.07 0.64 -5.46
N THR A 79 -6.29 0.10 -5.42
CA THR A 79 -7.27 0.28 -6.49
C THR A 79 -7.67 1.74 -6.63
N LEU A 80 -7.92 2.44 -5.52
CA LEU A 80 -8.18 3.88 -5.50
C LEU A 80 -7.03 4.67 -6.16
N HIS A 81 -5.78 4.36 -5.80
CA HIS A 81 -4.59 5.02 -6.35
C HIS A 81 -4.37 4.75 -7.85
N SER A 82 -4.87 3.63 -8.37
CA SER A 82 -4.68 3.22 -9.77
C SER A 82 -5.60 3.91 -10.78
N ASN A 83 -6.66 4.60 -10.35
CA ASN A 83 -7.60 5.28 -11.25
C ASN A 83 -7.03 6.62 -11.77
N GLN A 84 -6.32 6.57 -12.90
CA GLN A 84 -5.47 7.66 -13.44
C GLN A 84 -6.19 8.80 -14.20
N ARG A 85 -7.50 9.00 -14.06
CA ARG A 85 -8.22 9.96 -14.93
C ARG A 85 -8.20 11.41 -14.48
N GLU A 86 -7.96 11.70 -13.20
CA GLU A 86 -7.81 13.08 -12.68
C GLU A 86 -6.74 13.16 -11.58
N GLU A 87 -6.30 14.39 -11.27
CA GLU A 87 -5.35 14.72 -10.21
C GLU A 87 -5.68 13.98 -8.89
N PHE A 88 -4.77 13.09 -8.48
CA PHE A 88 -4.64 12.48 -7.15
C PHE A 88 -5.94 11.93 -6.52
N GLN A 89 -6.33 10.70 -6.88
CA GLN A 89 -7.32 9.95 -6.09
C GLN A 89 -6.70 9.48 -4.77
N LEU A 90 -6.72 10.37 -3.78
CA LEU A 90 -6.33 10.09 -2.40
C LEU A 90 -7.58 9.75 -1.60
N HIS A 91 -7.47 8.81 -0.67
CA HIS A 91 -8.47 8.71 0.37
C HIS A 91 -8.33 9.90 1.32
N GLY A 92 -7.10 10.21 1.73
CA GLY A 92 -6.73 11.37 2.53
C GLY A 92 -7.20 11.36 3.98
N PHE A 93 -8.00 10.37 4.40
CA PHE A 93 -8.49 10.22 5.77
C PHE A 93 -8.97 8.79 6.05
N ILE A 94 -8.03 7.87 6.31
CA ILE A 94 -8.33 6.48 6.63
C ILE A 94 -8.39 6.33 8.15
N HIS A 95 -9.57 6.00 8.66
CA HIS A 95 -9.87 5.87 10.09
C HIS A 95 -10.53 4.51 10.37
N PRO A 96 -10.35 3.88 11.55
CA PRO A 96 -11.02 2.61 11.87
C PRO A 96 -12.54 2.63 11.69
N CYS A 97 -13.18 3.78 11.94
CA CYS A 97 -14.63 3.93 11.72
C CYS A 97 -15.06 3.92 10.24
N ASN A 98 -14.11 4.05 9.30
CA ASN A 98 -14.37 4.09 7.87
C ASN A 98 -14.09 2.75 7.20
N ILE A 99 -13.61 1.77 7.97
CA ILE A 99 -13.28 0.44 7.48
C ILE A 99 -14.36 -0.50 8.00
N TYR A 100 -15.19 -1.00 7.11
CA TYR A 100 -16.32 -1.87 7.45
C TYR A 100 -16.00 -3.32 7.08
N ILE A 101 -16.28 -4.23 8.00
CA ILE A 101 -16.01 -5.66 7.88
C ILE A 101 -17.34 -6.40 7.96
N SER A 102 -17.63 -7.22 6.95
CA SER A 102 -18.70 -8.22 7.06
C SER A 102 -18.15 -9.55 7.50
N PHE A 103 -19.00 -10.35 8.12
CA PHE A 103 -18.65 -11.68 8.60
C PHE A 103 -19.58 -12.72 8.01
N ASP A 104 -19.01 -13.85 7.57
CA ASP A 104 -19.77 -15.00 7.09
C ASP A 104 -20.56 -15.70 8.21
N GLU A 105 -21.21 -16.82 7.87
CA GLU A 105 -21.96 -17.66 8.81
C GLU A 105 -21.08 -18.30 9.88
N LYS A 106 -19.77 -18.40 9.64
CA LYS A 106 -18.76 -18.95 10.57
C LYS A 106 -18.03 -17.86 11.35
N GLU A 107 -18.54 -16.63 11.32
CA GLU A 107 -17.97 -15.45 11.97
C GLU A 107 -16.54 -15.10 11.50
N ARG A 108 -16.19 -15.46 10.26
CA ARG A 108 -14.93 -15.02 9.65
C ARG A 108 -15.14 -13.77 8.82
N PRO A 109 -14.18 -12.84 8.78
CA PRO A 109 -14.23 -11.74 7.83
C PRO A 109 -14.43 -12.26 6.41
N SER A 110 -15.40 -11.68 5.72
CA SER A 110 -15.76 -12.08 4.35
C SER A 110 -15.69 -10.95 3.34
N ASP A 111 -15.77 -9.70 3.81
CA ASP A 111 -15.65 -8.53 2.95
C ASP A 111 -15.12 -7.34 3.76
N VAL A 112 -14.32 -6.50 3.10
CA VAL A 112 -13.84 -5.22 3.62
C VAL A 112 -14.33 -4.10 2.70
N ILE A 113 -14.83 -3.03 3.30
CA ILE A 113 -15.26 -1.83 2.58
C ILE A 113 -14.54 -0.63 3.20
N LEU A 114 -13.85 0.13 2.37
CA LEU A 114 -13.26 1.41 2.74
C LEU A 114 -14.23 2.54 2.35
N ALA A 115 -15.00 3.00 3.33
CA ALA A 115 -16.00 4.05 3.16
C ALA A 115 -15.36 5.46 3.13
N ASP A 116 -16.14 6.45 2.70
CA ASP A 116 -15.76 7.87 2.63
C ASP A 116 -14.61 8.20 1.66
N ALA A 117 -14.23 7.26 0.80
CA ALA A 117 -13.33 7.50 -0.31
C ALA A 117 -13.88 8.63 -1.20
N GLY A 118 -13.01 9.59 -1.54
CA GLY A 118 -13.36 10.71 -2.42
C GLY A 118 -13.96 11.94 -1.74
N VAL A 119 -14.37 11.87 -0.47
CA VAL A 119 -14.80 13.06 0.31
C VAL A 119 -13.67 14.08 0.37
N TYR A 120 -12.47 13.61 0.68
CA TYR A 120 -11.24 14.41 0.76
C TYR A 120 -10.96 15.16 -0.55
N THR A 121 -10.95 14.43 -1.68
CA THR A 121 -10.72 14.99 -3.01
C THR A 121 -11.82 15.97 -3.42
N SER A 122 -13.08 15.66 -3.10
CA SER A 122 -14.24 16.48 -3.47
C SER A 122 -14.29 17.83 -2.75
N ILE A 123 -13.90 17.86 -1.47
CA ILE A 123 -13.77 19.10 -0.69
C ILE A 123 -12.52 19.90 -1.11
N GLY A 124 -11.52 19.19 -1.60
CA GLY A 124 -10.19 19.71 -1.86
C GLY A 124 -9.27 19.46 -0.66
N PRO A 125 -8.11 18.80 -0.84
CA PRO A 125 -7.20 18.40 0.24
C PRO A 125 -6.93 19.49 1.28
N GLN A 126 -6.53 20.69 0.82
CA GLN A 126 -6.19 21.80 1.71
C GLN A 126 -7.39 22.33 2.50
N ASN A 127 -8.58 22.37 1.89
CA ASN A 127 -9.78 22.83 2.56
C ASN A 127 -10.25 21.81 3.59
N PHE A 128 -10.17 20.52 3.25
CA PHE A 128 -10.50 19.43 4.17
C PHE A 128 -9.60 19.49 5.40
N LEU A 129 -8.28 19.52 5.20
CA LEU A 129 -7.31 19.54 6.31
C LEU A 129 -7.43 20.82 7.15
N ARG A 130 -7.69 21.98 6.53
CA ARG A 130 -7.93 23.24 7.27
C ARG A 130 -9.15 23.12 8.19
N HIS A 131 -10.28 22.66 7.66
CA HIS A 131 -11.48 22.46 8.49
C HIS A 131 -11.24 21.41 9.58
N PHE A 132 -10.49 20.34 9.28
CA PHE A 132 -10.13 19.32 10.26
C PHE A 132 -9.29 19.92 11.39
N HIS A 133 -8.33 20.79 11.08
CA HIS A 133 -7.58 21.56 12.07
C HIS A 133 -8.48 22.49 12.90
N ASP A 134 -9.39 23.22 12.26
CA ASP A 134 -10.34 24.10 12.95
C ASP A 134 -11.21 23.33 13.96
N ILE A 135 -11.60 22.10 13.60
CA ILE A 135 -12.33 21.19 14.49
C ILE A 135 -11.47 20.78 15.69
N ILE A 136 -10.24 20.32 15.46
CA ILE A 136 -9.33 19.89 16.53
C ILE A 136 -9.02 21.04 17.49
N GLN A 137 -8.85 22.26 16.96
CA GLN A 137 -8.58 23.46 17.75
C GLN A 137 -9.84 24.02 18.44
N GLY A 138 -11.02 23.46 18.15
CA GLY A 138 -12.29 23.92 18.69
C GLY A 138 -12.77 25.26 18.13
N THR A 139 -12.15 25.76 17.06
CA THR A 139 -12.59 26.98 16.36
C THR A 139 -13.83 26.72 15.50
N LEU A 140 -14.01 25.47 15.06
CA LEU A 140 -15.26 24.96 14.47
C LEU A 140 -15.98 24.05 15.47
N THR A 141 -17.16 24.45 15.93
CA THR A 141 -17.98 23.63 16.83
C THR A 141 -18.66 22.50 16.06
N LEU A 142 -18.25 21.27 16.34
CA LEU A 142 -19.00 20.06 16.01
C LEU A 142 -19.69 19.47 17.23
N ASP A 143 -20.70 18.63 16.97
CA ASP A 143 -21.28 17.70 17.93
C ASP A 143 -20.16 16.86 18.60
N GLU A 144 -20.30 16.57 19.90
CA GLU A 144 -19.30 15.78 20.66
C GLU A 144 -19.03 14.42 20.03
N SER A 145 -20.03 13.81 19.40
CA SER A 145 -19.88 12.54 18.68
C SER A 145 -18.86 12.61 17.55
N LEU A 146 -18.77 13.75 16.85
CA LEU A 146 -17.83 13.98 15.76
C LEU A 146 -16.45 14.45 16.25
N LYS A 147 -16.34 15.01 17.46
CA LYS A 147 -15.04 15.37 18.05
C LYS A 147 -14.17 14.14 18.27
N ASN A 148 -14.77 13.01 18.69
CA ASN A 148 -14.05 11.75 18.85
C ASN A 148 -13.54 11.16 17.53
N TYR A 149 -14.21 11.50 16.43
CA TYR A 149 -13.85 11.10 15.07
C TYR A 149 -12.75 11.99 14.47
N ALA A 150 -12.69 13.26 14.87
CA ALA A 150 -11.65 14.21 14.49
C ALA A 150 -10.38 14.03 15.33
N ASN A 151 -9.76 12.85 15.25
CA ASN A 151 -8.53 12.57 15.98
C ASN A 151 -7.29 12.73 15.07
N ALA A 152 -6.43 13.68 15.44
CA ALA A 152 -5.19 13.99 14.71
C ALA A 152 -4.22 12.81 14.61
N ILE A 153 -4.37 11.78 15.46
CA ILE A 153 -3.51 10.58 15.41
C ILE A 153 -3.63 9.81 14.09
N TYR A 154 -4.74 9.96 13.36
CA TYR A 154 -4.96 9.34 12.04
C TYR A 154 -4.71 10.32 10.90
N LEU A 155 -3.68 11.16 11.06
CA LEU A 155 -3.12 12.02 10.02
C LEU A 155 -1.63 11.71 9.86
N SER A 156 -1.14 11.70 8.63
CA SER A 156 0.30 11.71 8.38
C SER A 156 0.95 13.02 8.84
N PRO A 157 2.26 13.06 9.12
CA PRO A 157 2.94 14.26 9.61
C PRO A 157 2.70 15.50 8.74
N GLU A 158 2.72 15.34 7.41
CA GLU A 158 2.47 16.43 6.46
C GLU A 158 1.00 16.87 6.41
N GLN A 159 0.06 16.03 6.87
CA GLN A 159 -1.36 16.39 7.01
C GLN A 159 -1.65 17.10 8.33
N GLN A 160 -0.77 16.98 9.34
CA GLN A 160 -0.88 17.66 10.63
C GLN A 160 -0.29 19.08 10.63
N ASP A 161 0.43 19.46 9.57
CA ASP A 161 1.07 20.75 9.45
C ASP A 161 0.55 21.49 8.21
N PRO A 162 -0.24 22.59 8.39
CA PRO A 162 -0.74 23.40 7.29
C PRO A 162 0.34 23.90 6.32
N SER A 163 1.57 24.11 6.79
CA SER A 163 2.68 24.54 5.92
C SER A 163 3.20 23.43 5.01
N SER A 164 2.87 22.18 5.33
CA SER A 164 3.31 20.97 4.64
C SER A 164 2.24 20.35 3.73
N PHE A 165 1.05 20.96 3.60
CA PHE A 165 -0.05 20.41 2.79
C PHE A 165 0.29 20.14 1.32
N SER A 166 1.27 20.85 0.75
CA SER A 166 1.76 20.60 -0.61
C SER A 166 2.49 19.27 -0.76
N LEU A 167 2.92 18.65 0.34
CA LEU A 167 3.59 17.35 0.35
C LEU A 167 2.61 16.18 0.43
N VAL A 168 1.33 16.43 0.69
CA VAL A 168 0.30 15.39 0.83
C VAL A 168 0.06 14.70 -0.51
N ASN A 169 0.22 13.38 -0.54
CA ASN A 169 0.07 12.56 -1.74
C ASN A 169 -0.33 11.12 -1.36
N TYR A 170 -0.25 10.16 -2.29
CA TYR A 170 -0.68 8.77 -2.04
C TYR A 170 0.12 8.09 -0.92
N ARG A 171 1.34 8.56 -0.65
CA ARG A 171 2.18 8.10 0.47
C ARG A 171 1.65 8.55 1.83
N SER A 172 0.77 9.55 1.86
CA SER A 172 0.00 9.89 3.06
C SER A 172 -0.99 8.75 3.37
N ASP A 173 -1.69 8.19 2.38
CA ASP A 173 -2.57 7.02 2.59
C ASP A 173 -1.78 5.77 3.02
N ILE A 174 -0.56 5.57 2.51
CA ILE A 174 0.34 4.48 2.95
C ILE A 174 0.70 4.63 4.44
N TYR A 175 0.96 5.86 4.89
CA TYR A 175 1.19 6.15 6.30
C TYR A 175 -0.06 5.83 7.14
N LEU A 176 -1.23 6.30 6.70
CA LEU A 176 -2.49 6.04 7.39
C LEU A 176 -2.81 4.55 7.46
N PHE A 177 -2.58 3.81 6.37
CA PHE A 177 -2.68 2.35 6.38
C PHE A 177 -1.78 1.72 7.44
N ALA A 178 -0.55 2.19 7.60
CA ALA A 178 0.36 1.64 8.60
C ALA A 178 -0.09 1.96 10.04
N LEU A 179 -0.74 3.09 10.27
CA LEU A 179 -1.41 3.38 11.55
C LEU A 179 -2.55 2.38 11.83
N ILE A 180 -3.35 2.07 10.80
CA ILE A 180 -4.41 1.05 10.91
C ILE A 180 -3.80 -0.33 11.18
N ALA A 181 -2.77 -0.73 10.45
CA ALA A 181 -2.10 -2.01 10.66
C ALA A 181 -1.53 -2.12 12.08
N TYR A 182 -0.89 -1.05 12.56
CA TYR A 182 -0.43 -0.96 13.95
C TYR A 182 -1.58 -1.14 14.94
N TYR A 183 -2.67 -0.37 14.78
CA TYR A 183 -3.86 -0.47 15.62
C TYR A 183 -4.46 -1.89 15.63
N VAL A 184 -4.54 -2.56 14.49
CA VAL A 184 -5.09 -3.91 14.36
C VAL A 184 -4.26 -4.94 15.13
N PHE A 185 -2.93 -4.86 15.07
CA PHE A 185 -2.07 -5.81 15.76
C PHE A 185 -1.93 -5.48 17.25
N ILE A 186 -1.71 -4.22 17.59
CA ILE A 186 -1.34 -3.76 18.94
C ILE A 186 -2.55 -3.42 19.81
N LYS A 187 -3.67 -3.01 19.20
CA LYS A 187 -4.87 -2.44 19.86
C LYS A 187 -4.57 -1.16 20.64
N ASP A 188 -3.60 -0.41 20.14
CA ASP A 188 -3.25 0.90 20.67
C ASP A 188 -2.95 1.84 19.50
N ASN A 189 -3.02 3.13 19.78
CA ASN A 189 -2.69 4.16 18.82
C ASN A 189 -1.17 4.30 18.71
N TYR A 190 -0.68 4.40 17.48
CA TYR A 190 0.72 4.68 17.25
C TYR A 190 1.06 6.09 17.73
N SER A 191 2.11 6.19 18.55
CA SER A 191 2.70 7.47 18.94
C SER A 191 4.18 7.46 18.58
N PRO A 192 4.66 8.37 17.70
CA PRO A 192 6.07 8.47 17.34
C PRO A 192 7.00 8.75 18.52
N SER A 193 6.47 9.27 19.63
CA SER A 193 7.23 9.62 20.84
C SER A 193 7.17 8.54 21.93
N ALA A 194 6.35 7.51 21.77
CA ALA A 194 6.26 6.40 22.72
C ALA A 194 7.26 5.29 22.36
N ASP A 195 7.64 4.49 23.34
CA ASP A 195 8.37 3.24 23.11
C ASP A 195 7.46 2.26 22.38
N VAL A 196 7.61 2.21 21.06
CA VAL A 196 6.85 1.31 20.19
C VAL A 196 7.33 -0.12 20.39
N ASP A 197 6.45 -0.99 20.88
CA ASP A 197 6.72 -2.41 21.07
C ASP A 197 6.63 -3.16 19.74
N TRP A 198 7.68 -3.01 18.92
CA TRP A 198 7.79 -3.65 17.61
C TRP A 198 7.72 -5.18 17.68
N GLU A 199 7.99 -5.78 18.85
CA GLU A 199 7.95 -7.23 19.06
C GLU A 199 6.54 -7.81 19.02
N LYS A 200 5.52 -7.00 19.28
CA LYS A 200 4.12 -7.40 19.14
C LYS A 200 3.61 -7.42 17.70
N LEU A 201 4.33 -6.80 16.76
CA LEU A 201 3.98 -6.86 15.34
C LEU A 201 4.51 -8.16 14.72
N PRO A 202 3.72 -8.83 13.85
CA PRO A 202 4.22 -9.96 13.08
C PRO A 202 5.47 -9.57 12.29
N LEU A 203 6.46 -10.48 12.27
CA LEU A 203 7.76 -10.23 11.66
C LEU A 203 7.65 -9.83 10.17
N SER A 204 6.73 -10.45 9.44
CA SER A 204 6.41 -10.17 8.03
C SER A 204 5.88 -8.75 7.78
N TRP A 205 5.22 -8.14 8.78
CA TRP A 205 4.64 -6.80 8.68
C TRP A 205 5.56 -5.70 9.22
N ARG A 206 6.46 -6.04 10.14
CA ARG A 206 7.30 -5.08 10.87
C ARG A 206 8.11 -4.18 9.93
N GLY A 207 8.74 -4.76 8.91
CA GLY A 207 9.59 -4.01 7.97
C GLY A 207 8.79 -3.05 7.08
N PHE A 208 7.58 -3.44 6.67
CA PHE A 208 6.67 -2.57 5.91
C PHE A 208 6.16 -1.43 6.79
N ILE A 209 5.57 -1.76 7.94
CA ILE A 209 4.97 -0.77 8.86
C ILE A 209 6.00 0.27 9.30
N LYS A 210 7.23 -0.13 9.64
CA LYS A 210 8.30 0.81 10.01
C LYS A 210 8.57 1.86 8.94
N ARG A 211 8.71 1.44 7.68
CA ARG A 211 8.99 2.36 6.57
C ARG A 211 7.77 3.18 6.19
N ALA A 212 6.58 2.58 6.21
CA ALA A 212 5.36 3.31 5.95
C ALA A 212 5.08 4.41 6.98
N LEU A 213 5.55 4.24 8.22
CA LEU A 213 5.49 5.24 9.30
C LEU A 213 6.66 6.23 9.32
N GLU A 214 7.50 6.28 8.28
CA GLU A 214 8.54 7.30 8.14
C GLU A 214 7.94 8.71 8.08
N LYS A 215 8.61 9.66 8.75
CA LYS A 215 8.14 11.06 8.76
C LYS A 215 8.21 11.69 7.38
N ASP A 216 9.30 11.43 6.66
CA ASP A 216 9.52 11.89 5.30
C ASP A 216 8.73 11.01 4.31
N PRO A 217 7.74 11.56 3.58
CA PRO A 217 6.95 10.79 2.62
C PRO A 217 7.81 10.07 1.58
N LEU A 218 8.97 10.62 1.19
CA LEU A 218 9.84 10.02 0.18
C LEU A 218 10.55 8.74 0.65
N LYS A 219 10.62 8.51 1.97
CA LYS A 219 11.18 7.29 2.55
C LYS A 219 10.15 6.18 2.75
N ARG A 220 8.86 6.48 2.58
CA ARG A 220 7.78 5.50 2.63
C ARG A 220 7.79 4.62 1.38
N PRO A 221 7.16 3.44 1.40
CA PRO A 221 6.92 2.65 0.20
C PRO A 221 6.29 3.49 -0.92
N GLU A 222 6.64 3.17 -2.16
CA GLU A 222 6.06 3.85 -3.34
C GLU A 222 4.63 3.39 -3.62
N ASP A 223 4.29 2.18 -3.21
CA ASP A 223 3.02 1.53 -3.43
C ASP A 223 2.86 0.35 -2.46
N PHE A 224 1.77 -0.39 -2.62
CA PHE A 224 1.52 -1.62 -1.86
C PHE A 224 2.19 -2.86 -2.47
N GLU A 225 2.91 -2.78 -3.60
CA GLU A 225 3.64 -3.94 -4.13
C GLU A 225 4.74 -4.40 -3.17
N GLU A 226 5.35 -3.45 -2.47
CA GLU A 226 6.36 -3.75 -1.47
C GLU A 226 5.83 -4.62 -0.32
N LEU A 227 4.59 -4.40 0.11
CA LEU A 227 3.91 -5.27 1.08
C LEU A 227 3.81 -6.68 0.51
N LEU A 228 3.42 -6.84 -0.75
CA LEU A 228 3.29 -8.15 -1.40
C LEU A 228 4.62 -8.89 -1.50
N VAL A 229 5.73 -8.18 -1.76
CA VAL A 229 7.07 -8.78 -1.79
C VAL A 229 7.46 -9.33 -0.42
N LEU A 230 7.18 -8.60 0.66
CA LEU A 230 7.50 -9.03 2.03
C LEU A 230 6.67 -10.23 2.46
N LEU A 231 5.42 -10.31 2.02
CA LEU A 231 4.51 -11.41 2.33
C LEU A 231 4.80 -12.70 1.54
N LYS A 232 5.60 -12.62 0.47
CA LYS A 232 6.01 -13.76 -0.37
C LYS A 232 7.33 -14.42 0.05
N GLN A 233 8.01 -13.92 1.09
CA GLN A 233 9.29 -14.48 1.53
C GLN A 233 9.07 -15.84 2.25
N PRO A 234 9.67 -16.96 1.79
CA PRO A 234 9.49 -18.28 2.41
C PRO A 234 9.88 -18.35 3.89
N GLU A 235 10.87 -17.55 4.30
CA GLU A 235 11.35 -17.47 5.68
C GLU A 235 10.45 -16.61 6.59
N LEU A 236 9.62 -15.76 5.98
CA LEU A 236 8.59 -14.96 6.64
C LEU A 236 7.20 -15.43 6.23
N GLU A 237 7.09 -16.67 5.75
CA GLU A 237 5.83 -17.29 5.37
C GLU A 237 4.85 -17.03 6.49
N LEU A 238 3.82 -16.27 6.13
CA LEU A 238 2.69 -16.04 7.00
C LEU A 238 2.20 -17.40 7.53
N VAL A 239 1.51 -17.40 8.66
CA VAL A 239 0.93 -18.61 9.30
C VAL A 239 0.10 -19.48 8.31
N PHE A 240 -0.24 -18.93 7.14
CA PHE A 240 -0.93 -19.53 6.01
C PHE A 240 -0.29 -20.75 5.33
N SER A 241 1.03 -20.98 5.41
CA SER A 241 1.62 -22.15 4.69
C SER A 241 1.48 -23.48 5.44
N ASN A 242 1.26 -23.45 6.76
CA ASN A 242 1.25 -24.64 7.60
C ASN A 242 0.00 -24.74 8.48
N LYS A 243 -1.17 -24.80 7.84
CA LYS A 243 -2.29 -25.68 8.24
C LYS A 243 -3.45 -25.55 7.25
N SER A 244 -3.72 -26.66 6.56
CA SER A 244 -4.99 -27.05 5.95
C SER A 244 -6.20 -26.17 6.34
N LEU A 245 -6.48 -25.14 5.56
CA LEU A 245 -7.81 -24.54 5.39
C LEU A 245 -7.83 -23.80 4.06
N LYS A 246 -8.15 -24.53 2.99
CA LYS A 246 -8.53 -23.99 1.68
C LYS A 246 -9.86 -23.27 1.80
N SER A 247 -9.89 -22.04 2.32
CA SER A 247 -11.04 -21.15 2.08
C SER A 247 -10.82 -20.43 0.76
N LYS A 248 -11.66 -20.75 -0.22
CA LYS A 248 -11.62 -20.24 -1.60
C LYS A 248 -11.38 -18.72 -1.68
N GLY A 249 -12.04 -17.94 -0.81
CA GLY A 249 -11.91 -16.48 -0.77
C GLY A 249 -10.52 -15.92 -0.42
N MET A 250 -9.65 -16.66 0.29
CA MET A 250 -8.34 -16.17 0.71
C MET A 250 -7.23 -16.48 -0.31
N THR A 251 -7.33 -17.63 -0.98
CA THR A 251 -6.53 -17.91 -2.17
C THR A 251 -6.93 -16.96 -3.30
N ASP A 252 -8.23 -16.70 -3.48
CA ASP A 252 -8.72 -15.71 -4.44
C ASP A 252 -8.25 -14.29 -4.11
N ALA A 253 -8.13 -13.89 -2.84
CA ALA A 253 -7.58 -12.61 -2.41
C ALA A 253 -6.11 -12.45 -2.78
N ILE A 254 -5.28 -13.45 -2.45
CA ILE A 254 -3.85 -13.47 -2.79
C ILE A 254 -3.66 -13.51 -4.31
N ASP A 255 -4.43 -14.33 -5.03
CA ASP A 255 -4.38 -14.43 -6.49
C ASP A 255 -4.89 -13.13 -7.17
N GLN A 256 -5.90 -12.45 -6.61
CA GLN A 256 -6.35 -11.13 -7.07
C GLN A 256 -5.35 -10.02 -6.75
N LEU A 257 -4.63 -10.11 -5.63
CA LEU A 257 -3.51 -9.22 -5.27
C LEU A 257 -2.30 -9.46 -6.18
N VAL A 258 -2.05 -10.71 -6.61
CA VAL A 258 -1.06 -11.03 -7.65
C VAL A 258 -1.49 -10.45 -9.00
N ASN A 259 -2.79 -10.45 -9.30
CA ASN A 259 -3.38 -9.80 -10.48
C ASN A 259 -3.41 -8.26 -10.40
N LEU A 260 -3.10 -7.61 -9.27
CA LEU A 260 -2.87 -6.14 -9.26
C LEU A 260 -1.72 -5.76 -10.19
N LYS A 261 -0.74 -6.65 -10.37
CA LYS A 261 0.35 -6.50 -11.36
C LYS A 261 -0.20 -6.33 -12.79
N ASP A 262 -1.35 -6.94 -13.10
CA ASP A 262 -2.05 -6.81 -14.38
C ASP A 262 -2.93 -5.56 -14.48
N VAL A 263 -3.32 -4.97 -13.34
CA VAL A 263 -4.02 -3.67 -13.29
C VAL A 263 -3.03 -2.53 -13.55
N PHE A 264 -1.80 -2.64 -13.03
CA PHE A 264 -0.73 -1.66 -13.28
C PHE A 264 -0.10 -1.75 -14.68
N SER A 265 -0.31 -2.85 -15.42
CA SER A 265 0.34 -3.09 -16.72
C SER A 265 -0.52 -2.75 -17.95
N LYS A 266 -1.77 -2.28 -17.80
CA LYS A 266 -2.66 -2.01 -18.94
C LYS A 266 -2.53 -0.61 -19.53
N VAL A 267 -1.52 -0.42 -20.40
CA VAL A 267 -1.55 0.51 -21.55
C VAL A 267 -1.06 -0.25 -22.80
N ASN A 268 -1.89 -0.27 -23.85
CA ASN A 268 -1.72 -1.03 -25.10
C ASN A 268 -0.47 -0.65 -25.93
N ILE A 269 0.15 -1.63 -26.62
CA ILE A 269 0.15 -1.83 -28.09
C ILE A 269 0.93 -3.12 -28.48
N GLU A 270 0.26 -3.97 -29.28
CA GLU A 270 0.73 -4.93 -30.30
C GLU A 270 1.79 -6.00 -29.97
N LYS A 271 1.24 -7.09 -29.39
CA LYS A 271 1.41 -8.53 -29.63
C LYS A 271 2.62 -9.07 -30.43
N GLU A 272 3.28 -10.02 -29.75
CA GLU A 272 4.12 -11.13 -30.24
C GLU A 272 5.61 -10.88 -30.54
N GLY A 273 6.07 -9.63 -30.67
CA GLY A 273 7.51 -9.28 -30.63
C GLY A 273 7.96 -8.57 -29.34
N ALA A 274 7.02 -7.99 -28.61
CA ALA A 274 7.24 -7.14 -27.44
C ALA A 274 7.21 -7.91 -26.11
N GLU A 275 6.56 -9.08 -26.07
CA GLU A 275 6.36 -9.87 -24.85
C GLU A 275 7.70 -10.35 -24.28
N VAL A 276 8.59 -10.84 -25.15
CA VAL A 276 9.95 -11.23 -24.77
C VAL A 276 10.74 -10.01 -24.26
N LYS A 277 10.71 -8.86 -24.95
CA LYS A 277 11.40 -7.63 -24.49
C LYS A 277 10.80 -7.06 -23.18
N GLY A 278 9.50 -7.19 -22.96
CA GLY A 278 8.78 -6.73 -21.78
C GLY A 278 9.08 -7.56 -20.55
N GLU A 279 9.07 -8.89 -20.67
CA GLU A 279 9.48 -9.81 -19.60
C GLU A 279 10.96 -9.64 -19.24
N ILE A 280 11.82 -9.43 -20.23
CA ILE A 280 13.26 -9.16 -20.02
C ILE A 280 13.44 -7.85 -19.26
N LYS A 281 12.71 -6.79 -19.65
CA LYS A 281 12.76 -5.49 -18.98
C LYS A 281 12.22 -5.59 -17.55
N GLN A 282 11.11 -6.28 -17.33
CA GLN A 282 10.56 -6.49 -15.99
C GLN A 282 11.51 -7.28 -15.09
N THR A 283 12.12 -8.35 -15.60
CA THR A 283 13.08 -9.16 -14.83
C THR A 283 14.32 -8.33 -14.49
N PHE A 284 14.78 -7.52 -15.44
CA PHE A 284 15.89 -6.61 -15.23
C PHE A 284 15.59 -5.50 -14.20
N ASP A 285 14.41 -4.89 -14.29
CA ASP A 285 13.95 -3.86 -13.35
C ASP A 285 13.74 -4.44 -11.95
N TYR A 286 13.27 -5.68 -11.84
CA TYR A 286 13.12 -6.40 -10.58
C TYR A 286 14.48 -6.71 -9.93
N ALA A 287 15.44 -7.25 -10.69
CA ALA A 287 16.81 -7.49 -10.21
C ALA A 287 17.47 -6.19 -9.74
N LYS A 288 17.25 -5.08 -10.48
CA LYS A 288 17.76 -3.75 -10.12
C LYS A 288 17.09 -3.18 -8.86
N LYS A 289 15.79 -3.43 -8.66
CA LYS A 289 15.07 -3.04 -7.44
C LYS A 289 15.65 -3.75 -6.22
N LEU A 290 15.84 -5.07 -6.30
CA LEU A 290 16.49 -5.86 -5.24
C LEU A 290 17.91 -5.38 -4.93
N PHE A 291 18.67 -5.07 -5.99
CA PHE A 291 20.03 -4.54 -5.90
C PHE A 291 20.07 -3.19 -5.17
N ASN A 292 19.17 -2.26 -5.50
CA ASN A 292 19.07 -0.97 -4.83
C ASN A 292 18.58 -1.09 -3.37
N MET A 293 17.92 -2.19 -3.02
CA MET A 293 17.53 -2.53 -1.64
C MET A 293 18.63 -3.26 -0.85
N SER A 294 19.83 -3.43 -1.42
CA SER A 294 20.95 -4.18 -0.83
C SER A 294 20.61 -5.64 -0.48
N LYS A 295 19.63 -6.23 -1.17
CA LYS A 295 19.29 -7.66 -1.06
C LYS A 295 20.18 -8.48 -2.00
N TRP A 296 21.47 -8.55 -1.66
CA TRP A 296 22.52 -9.00 -2.56
C TRP A 296 22.38 -10.44 -3.03
N ASP A 297 21.94 -11.35 -2.16
CA ASP A 297 21.70 -12.77 -2.46
C ASP A 297 20.59 -12.96 -3.50
N LEU A 298 19.47 -12.24 -3.37
CA LEU A 298 18.35 -12.30 -4.29
C LEU A 298 18.67 -11.57 -5.59
N ALA A 299 19.28 -10.38 -5.51
CA ALA A 299 19.72 -9.65 -6.68
C ALA A 299 20.69 -10.49 -7.52
N LYS A 300 21.63 -11.20 -6.87
CA LYS A 300 22.55 -12.12 -7.54
C LYS A 300 21.81 -13.24 -8.27
N ARG A 301 20.87 -13.94 -7.62
CA ARG A 301 20.08 -15.01 -8.28
C ARG A 301 19.33 -14.49 -9.52
N GLU A 302 18.67 -13.34 -9.42
CA GLU A 302 17.93 -12.76 -10.54
C GLU A 302 18.88 -12.33 -11.67
N TYR A 303 20.04 -11.76 -11.34
CA TYR A 303 21.04 -11.43 -12.34
C TYR A 303 21.72 -12.67 -12.95
N GLU A 304 21.87 -13.77 -12.22
CA GLU A 304 22.36 -15.05 -12.73
C GLU A 304 21.38 -15.60 -13.77
N ALA A 305 20.08 -15.61 -13.46
CA ALA A 305 19.02 -15.98 -14.40
C ALA A 305 18.97 -15.06 -15.63
N LEU A 306 19.22 -13.75 -15.47
CA LEU A 306 19.36 -12.82 -16.59
C LEU A 306 20.62 -13.09 -17.42
N ASN A 307 21.73 -13.49 -16.80
CA ASN A 307 22.97 -13.81 -17.49
C ASN A 307 22.88 -15.12 -18.29
N GLU A 308 22.10 -16.10 -17.82
CA GLU A 308 21.79 -17.31 -18.59
C GLU A 308 21.00 -16.99 -19.87
N LYS A 309 20.05 -16.05 -19.79
CA LYS A 309 19.21 -15.63 -20.92
C LYS A 309 19.91 -14.62 -21.84
N PHE A 310 20.76 -13.75 -21.29
CA PHE A 310 21.51 -12.70 -21.99
C PHE A 310 23.00 -12.81 -21.67
N PRO A 311 23.66 -13.88 -22.11
CA PRO A 311 25.09 -14.03 -21.88
C PRO A 311 25.83 -12.86 -22.52
N LYS A 312 26.87 -12.36 -21.84
CA LYS A 312 27.70 -11.22 -22.27
C LYS A 312 27.01 -9.85 -22.23
N ASN A 313 26.01 -9.65 -21.36
CA ASN A 313 25.51 -8.31 -21.06
C ASN A 313 26.38 -7.65 -19.97
N ALA A 314 27.14 -6.60 -20.35
CA ALA A 314 28.06 -5.91 -19.43
C ALA A 314 27.38 -5.32 -18.19
N LEU A 315 26.14 -4.85 -18.31
CA LEU A 315 25.39 -4.29 -17.19
C LEU A 315 24.99 -5.38 -16.18
N VAL A 316 24.52 -6.53 -16.66
CA VAL A 316 24.21 -7.69 -15.82
C VAL A 316 25.47 -8.22 -15.14
N LEU A 317 26.56 -8.39 -15.89
CA LEU A 317 27.85 -8.85 -15.36
C LEU A 317 28.44 -7.88 -14.32
N THR A 318 28.30 -6.56 -14.53
CA THR A 318 28.71 -5.55 -13.56
C THR A 318 27.91 -5.67 -12.26
N ASN A 319 26.59 -5.85 -12.34
CA ASN A 319 25.76 -5.97 -11.14
C ASN A 319 25.98 -7.33 -10.43
N LEU A 320 26.26 -8.40 -11.16
CA LEU A 320 26.70 -9.68 -10.57
C LEU A 320 28.02 -9.55 -9.82
N ALA A 321 28.97 -8.79 -10.37
CA ALA A 321 30.24 -8.53 -9.72
C ALA A 321 30.04 -7.80 -8.38
N ILE A 322 29.19 -6.76 -8.36
CA ILE A 322 28.89 -6.00 -7.15
C ILE A 322 28.15 -6.87 -6.12
N ALA A 323 27.10 -7.58 -6.54
CA ALA A 323 26.34 -8.44 -5.63
C ALA A 323 27.21 -9.57 -5.04
N SER A 324 28.08 -10.17 -5.84
CA SER A 324 29.03 -11.20 -5.37
C SER A 324 30.08 -10.62 -4.41
N PHE A 325 30.54 -9.38 -4.65
CA PHE A 325 31.47 -8.70 -3.75
C PHE A 325 30.85 -8.42 -2.38
N GLU A 326 29.60 -7.94 -2.35
CA GLU A 326 28.83 -7.69 -1.13
C GLU A 326 28.56 -8.96 -0.33
N LEU A 327 28.40 -10.10 -1.02
CA LEU A 327 28.30 -11.43 -0.42
C LEU A 327 29.66 -12.02 -0.01
N LYS A 328 30.76 -11.29 -0.20
CA LYS A 328 32.15 -11.72 0.08
C LYS A 328 32.64 -12.88 -0.79
N GLU A 329 32.02 -13.08 -1.94
CA GLU A 329 32.41 -14.07 -2.95
C GLU A 329 33.43 -13.44 -3.94
N TYR A 330 34.61 -13.08 -3.42
CA TYR A 330 35.54 -12.19 -4.13
C TYR A 330 36.10 -12.74 -5.44
N ASP A 331 36.31 -14.05 -5.55
CA ASP A 331 36.80 -14.66 -6.78
C ASP A 331 35.73 -14.60 -7.88
N LEU A 332 34.47 -14.89 -7.53
CA LEU A 332 33.35 -14.79 -8.45
C LEU A 332 33.08 -13.33 -8.88
N ALA A 333 33.21 -12.38 -7.94
CA ALA A 333 33.13 -10.96 -8.23
C ALA A 333 34.21 -10.51 -9.24
N ARG A 334 35.45 -11.00 -9.07
CA ARG A 334 36.57 -10.72 -9.99
C ARG A 334 36.30 -11.29 -11.38
N ASP A 335 35.74 -12.49 -11.47
CA ASP A 335 35.44 -13.13 -12.74
C ASP A 335 34.36 -12.38 -13.52
N TYR A 336 33.26 -12.01 -12.87
CA TYR A 336 32.20 -11.21 -13.51
C TYR A 336 32.68 -9.80 -13.89
N TYR A 337 33.49 -9.16 -13.05
CA TYR A 337 34.09 -7.86 -13.37
C TYR A 337 35.01 -7.94 -14.59
N THR A 338 35.85 -8.97 -14.67
CA THR A 338 36.77 -9.18 -15.80
C THR A 338 36.00 -9.37 -17.11
N GLN A 339 34.99 -10.24 -17.09
CA GLN A 339 34.10 -10.44 -18.24
C GLN A 339 33.38 -9.15 -18.63
N SER A 340 32.84 -8.40 -17.66
CA SER A 340 32.19 -7.13 -17.94
C SER A 340 33.15 -6.09 -18.53
N LYS A 341 34.39 -6.04 -18.05
CA LYS A 341 35.41 -5.07 -18.51
C LYS A 341 35.85 -5.36 -19.95
N GLU A 342 35.94 -6.63 -20.33
CA GLU A 342 36.23 -7.02 -21.71
C GLU A 342 35.13 -6.59 -22.69
N ILE A 343 33.87 -6.56 -22.24
CA ILE A 343 32.72 -6.17 -23.05
C ILE A 343 32.53 -4.65 -23.07
N SER A 344 32.54 -4.02 -21.90
CA SER A 344 32.40 -2.57 -21.74
C SER A 344 33.22 -2.07 -20.54
N PRO A 345 34.42 -1.50 -20.79
CA PRO A 345 35.23 -0.90 -19.74
C PRO A 345 34.54 0.25 -18.98
N GLN A 346 33.60 0.92 -19.65
CA GLN A 346 32.80 2.01 -19.07
C GLN A 346 31.80 1.49 -18.04
N GLU A 347 31.05 0.43 -18.36
CA GLU A 347 30.09 -0.16 -17.40
C GLU A 347 30.83 -0.78 -16.21
N ALA A 348 31.92 -1.50 -16.46
CA ALA A 348 32.75 -2.10 -15.41
C ALA A 348 33.36 -1.06 -14.45
N ARG A 349 33.39 0.22 -14.81
CA ARG A 349 33.82 1.30 -13.91
C ARG A 349 32.93 1.38 -12.66
N ARG A 350 31.63 1.06 -12.77
CA ARG A 350 30.69 1.11 -11.64
C ARG A 350 31.07 0.14 -10.52
N TYR A 351 31.59 -1.04 -10.85
CA TYR A 351 32.14 -1.96 -9.84
C TYR A 351 33.33 -1.35 -9.10
N ARG A 352 34.24 -0.67 -9.83
CA ARG A 352 35.39 0.00 -9.21
C ARG A 352 34.99 1.16 -8.31
N GLU A 353 33.97 1.92 -8.69
CA GLU A 353 33.45 3.02 -7.87
C GLU A 353 32.77 2.48 -6.60
N HIS A 354 32.03 1.38 -6.72
CA HIS A 354 31.35 0.72 -5.61
C HIS A 354 32.31 0.16 -4.55
N ILE A 355 33.43 -0.44 -4.94
CA ILE A 355 34.41 -0.96 -3.96
C ILE A 355 35.31 0.13 -3.33
N LEU A 356 35.25 1.36 -3.85
CA LEU A 356 36.02 2.51 -3.36
C LEU A 356 35.19 3.50 -2.53
N SER A 357 33.85 3.40 -2.60
CA SER A 357 32.90 4.10 -1.71
C SER A 357 32.77 3.38 -0.37
#